data_AF-A0A920BG03-F1
#
_entry.id   AF-A0A920BG03-F1
#
_cell.length_a   1.000
_cell.length_b   1.000
_cell.length_c   1.000
_cell.angle_alpha   90.00
_cell.angle_beta   90.00
_cell.angle_gamma   90.00
#
_symmetry.space_group_name_H-M   'P 1'
#
loop_
_entity.id
_entity.type
_entity.pdbx_description
1 polymer ?
#
loop_
_entity_poly.entity_id
_entity_poly.type
_entity_poly.pdbx_seq_one_letter_code
_entity_poly.pdbx_strand_id
1 'polypeptide(L)'
;MAALLGKLFPALARPASRREELTELLQESVGDKASFDSHEGALLQNFLSLRDLTAVDVMIPRADIFAVSLNDSFDDIIQQMSAANHSRVPVYRDTLDDVVGIIHIKDLFAHLPAGNTPSIDQLLRPALFISPAIRLLIL
;
A
#
# COMPACT_ATOMS: atom_id res chain seq x y z
N MET A 1 3.42 -7.12 -40.35
CA MET A 1 4.78 -7.30 -40.91
C MET A 1 5.91 -7.35 -39.85
N ALA A 2 5.63 -7.23 -38.55
CA ALA A 2 6.66 -7.40 -37.50
C ALA A 2 6.95 -8.87 -37.13
N ALA A 3 5.98 -9.77 -37.33
CA ALA A 3 6.10 -11.19 -36.98
C ALA A 3 7.05 -12.00 -37.89
N LEU A 4 7.38 -11.48 -39.09
CA LEU A 4 8.26 -12.20 -40.04
C LEU A 4 9.76 -11.98 -39.75
N LEU A 5 10.13 -10.86 -39.12
CA LEU A 5 11.53 -10.54 -38.80
C LEU A 5 12.07 -11.37 -37.61
N GLY A 6 11.20 -11.80 -36.68
CA GLY A 6 11.62 -12.62 -35.54
C GLY A 6 12.15 -14.01 -35.91
N LYS A 7 11.81 -14.52 -37.11
CA LYS A 7 12.25 -15.84 -37.59
C LYS A 7 13.64 -15.84 -38.23
N LEU A 8 14.17 -14.68 -38.66
CA LEU A 8 15.48 -14.59 -39.34
C LEU A 8 16.65 -14.31 -38.39
N PHE A 9 16.40 -13.83 -37.17
CA PHE A 9 17.45 -13.53 -36.19
C PHE A 9 17.08 -14.05 -34.79
N PRO A 10 17.18 -15.37 -34.54
CA PRO A 10 16.96 -15.92 -33.20
C PRO A 10 17.97 -15.38 -32.17
N ALA A 11 19.11 -14.85 -32.61
CA ALA A 11 20.12 -14.21 -31.75
C ALA A 11 19.72 -12.82 -31.22
N LEU A 12 18.68 -12.19 -31.77
CA LEU A 12 18.12 -10.92 -31.28
C LEU A 12 16.86 -11.13 -30.41
N ALA A 13 16.31 -12.35 -30.38
CA ALA A 13 15.28 -12.71 -29.43
C ALA A 13 15.92 -12.83 -28.06
N ARG A 14 15.73 -11.81 -27.23
CA ARG A 14 15.99 -11.91 -25.79
C ARG A 14 15.24 -13.16 -25.31
N PRO A 15 15.88 -14.15 -24.66
CA PRO A 15 15.13 -15.25 -24.09
C PRO A 15 14.11 -14.64 -23.15
N ALA A 16 12.83 -14.96 -23.35
CA ALA A 16 11.78 -14.61 -22.41
C ALA A 16 12.30 -15.05 -21.05
N SER A 17 12.27 -14.14 -20.07
CA SER A 17 12.63 -14.54 -18.72
C SER A 17 11.70 -15.68 -18.32
N ARG A 18 12.16 -16.63 -17.50
CA ARG A 18 11.31 -17.74 -16.98
C ARG A 18 9.99 -17.25 -16.37
N ARG A 19 9.92 -15.96 -16.02
CA ARG A 19 8.72 -15.27 -15.55
C ARG A 19 7.75 -14.90 -16.65
N GLU A 20 8.22 -14.38 -17.77
CA GLU A 20 7.39 -14.08 -18.94
C GLU A 20 6.76 -15.38 -19.43
N GLU A 21 7.55 -16.45 -19.53
CA GLU A 21 7.06 -17.80 -19.83
C GLU A 21 6.00 -18.27 -18.81
N LEU A 22 6.26 -18.14 -17.50
CA LEU A 22 5.27 -18.49 -16.47
C LEU A 22 3.99 -17.64 -16.58
N THR A 23 4.11 -16.36 -16.89
CA THR A 23 2.96 -15.44 -17.00
C THR A 23 2.11 -15.78 -18.22
N GLU A 24 2.75 -16.08 -19.35
CA GLU A 24 2.09 -16.55 -20.57
C GLU A 24 1.36 -17.87 -20.32
N LEU A 25 2.02 -18.85 -19.71
CA LEU A 25 1.39 -20.13 -19.34
C LEU A 25 0.18 -19.93 -18.43
N LEU A 26 0.27 -19.01 -17.47
CA LEU A 26 -0.87 -18.71 -16.60
C LEU A 26 -2.04 -18.11 -17.38
N GLN A 27 -1.80 -17.19 -18.31
CA GLN A 27 -2.84 -16.62 -19.16
C GLN A 27 -3.50 -17.66 -20.06
N GLU A 28 -2.72 -18.59 -20.61
CA GLU A 28 -3.22 -19.70 -21.42
C GLU A 28 -4.06 -20.70 -20.60
N SER A 29 -3.75 -20.81 -19.31
CA SER A 29 -4.38 -21.77 -18.41
C SER A 29 -5.76 -21.30 -17.87
N VAL A 30 -6.11 -20.01 -17.99
CA VAL A 30 -7.38 -19.48 -17.48
C VAL A 30 -8.56 -19.95 -18.34
N GLY A 31 -9.50 -20.68 -17.73
CA GLY A 31 -10.75 -21.10 -18.37
C GLY A 31 -10.83 -22.57 -18.78
N ASP A 32 -9.77 -23.35 -18.56
CA ASP A 32 -9.79 -24.81 -18.69
C ASP A 32 -10.25 -25.49 -17.39
N LYS A 33 -11.17 -26.46 -17.49
CA LYS A 33 -11.77 -27.14 -16.31
C LYS A 33 -10.78 -27.95 -15.43
N ALA A 34 -9.56 -28.16 -15.92
CA ALA A 34 -8.47 -28.84 -15.20
C ALA A 34 -7.39 -27.85 -14.72
N SER A 35 -7.67 -26.56 -14.80
CA SER A 35 -6.73 -25.46 -14.59
C SER A 35 -7.31 -24.41 -13.63
N PHE A 36 -6.54 -23.35 -13.34
CA PHE A 36 -6.97 -22.22 -12.54
C PHE A 36 -8.25 -21.59 -13.12
N ASP A 37 -9.20 -21.31 -12.26
CA ASP A 37 -10.32 -20.48 -12.67
C ASP A 37 -9.87 -19.02 -12.91
N SER A 38 -10.75 -18.20 -13.50
CA SER A 38 -10.44 -16.80 -13.81
C SER A 38 -10.05 -15.95 -12.60
N HIS A 39 -10.57 -16.29 -11.41
CA HIS A 39 -10.25 -15.59 -10.18
C HIS A 39 -8.86 -16.00 -9.68
N GLU A 40 -8.57 -17.29 -9.63
CA GLU A 40 -7.28 -17.83 -9.22
C GLU A 40 -6.13 -17.35 -10.13
N GLY A 41 -6.35 -17.35 -11.45
CA GLY A 41 -5.38 -16.82 -12.42
C GLY A 41 -5.08 -15.33 -12.19
N ALA A 42 -6.11 -14.52 -11.93
CA ALA A 42 -5.94 -13.09 -11.64
C ALA A 42 -5.18 -12.84 -10.33
N LEU A 43 -5.46 -13.61 -9.29
CA LEU A 43 -4.74 -13.53 -8.01
C LEU A 43 -3.25 -13.83 -8.19
N LEU A 44 -2.91 -14.88 -8.94
CA LEU A 44 -1.52 -15.26 -9.18
C LEU A 44 -0.78 -14.23 -10.03
N GLN A 45 -1.43 -13.67 -11.06
CA GLN A 45 -0.85 -12.60 -11.87
C GLN A 45 -0.60 -11.33 -11.06
N ASN A 46 -1.55 -10.94 -10.19
CA ASN A 46 -1.37 -9.82 -9.27
C ASN A 46 -0.19 -10.07 -8.32
N PHE A 47 -0.10 -11.27 -7.73
CA PHE A 47 0.99 -11.64 -6.84
C PHE A 47 2.38 -11.56 -7.51
N LEU A 48 2.50 -12.09 -8.74
CA LEU A 48 3.76 -11.99 -9.49
C LEU A 48 4.18 -10.54 -9.73
N SER A 49 3.20 -9.67 -9.99
CA SER A 49 3.41 -8.23 -10.22
C SER A 49 3.89 -7.49 -8.96
N LEU A 50 3.48 -7.93 -7.76
CA LEU A 50 3.90 -7.31 -6.49
C LEU A 50 5.42 -7.33 -6.28
N ARG A 51 6.16 -8.28 -6.86
CA ARG A 51 7.63 -8.34 -6.69
C ARG A 51 8.32 -7.09 -7.22
N ASP A 52 7.78 -6.54 -8.30
CA ASP A 52 8.42 -5.44 -9.02
C ASP A 52 7.90 -4.07 -8.54
N LEU A 53 6.95 -4.06 -7.59
CA LEU A 53 6.50 -2.85 -6.90
C LEU A 53 7.39 -2.49 -5.69
N THR A 54 7.46 -1.20 -5.44
CA THR A 54 8.15 -0.56 -4.31
C THR A 54 7.15 0.23 -3.45
N ALA A 55 7.57 0.69 -2.27
CA ALA A 55 6.72 1.50 -1.41
C ALA A 55 6.21 2.78 -2.09
N VAL A 56 7.04 3.43 -2.92
CA VAL A 56 6.63 4.63 -3.67
C VAL A 56 5.49 4.35 -4.66
N ASP A 57 5.39 3.13 -5.19
CA ASP A 57 4.37 2.77 -6.18
C ASP A 57 2.97 2.61 -5.56
N VAL A 58 2.87 2.46 -4.23
CA VAL A 58 1.60 2.19 -3.52
C VAL A 58 1.30 3.14 -2.38
N MET A 59 2.25 4.01 -1.99
CA MET A 59 2.03 4.98 -0.92
C MET A 59 1.06 6.09 -1.36
N ILE A 60 0.41 6.73 -0.38
CA ILE A 60 -0.38 7.94 -0.62
C ILE A 60 0.58 9.10 -0.91
N PRO A 61 0.39 9.86 -2.01
CA PRO A 61 1.20 11.04 -2.30
C PRO A 61 1.16 12.02 -1.15
N ARG A 62 2.29 12.67 -0.86
CA ARG A 62 2.43 13.55 0.31
C ARG A 62 1.34 14.63 0.42
N ALA A 63 0.96 15.23 -0.72
CA ALA A 63 -0.06 16.28 -0.77
C ALA A 63 -1.46 15.78 -0.40
N ASP A 64 -1.69 14.47 -0.51
CA ASP A 64 -2.98 13.82 -0.29
C ASP A 64 -3.05 13.11 1.08
N ILE A 65 -1.99 13.21 1.89
CA ILE A 65 -1.96 12.60 3.23
C ILE A 65 -2.91 13.37 4.16
N PHE A 66 -3.93 12.66 4.65
CA PHE A 66 -4.69 13.11 5.81
C PHE A 66 -3.91 12.83 7.10
N ALA A 67 -3.66 13.86 7.89
CA ALA A 67 -2.96 13.81 9.15
C ALA A 67 -3.50 14.88 10.10
N VAL A 68 -3.23 14.71 11.39
CA VAL A 68 -3.72 15.62 12.44
C VAL A 68 -2.55 16.30 13.15
N SER A 69 -2.77 17.50 13.69
CA SER A 69 -1.75 18.23 14.43
C SER A 69 -1.66 17.73 15.86
N LEU A 70 -0.45 17.66 16.42
CA LEU A 70 -0.22 17.38 17.84
C LEU A 70 -0.86 18.45 18.75
N ASN A 71 -1.04 19.66 18.21
CA ASN A 71 -1.62 20.78 18.92
C ASN A 71 -3.16 20.83 18.83
N ASP A 72 -3.79 19.95 18.04
CA ASP A 72 -5.24 19.86 17.96
C ASP A 72 -5.80 19.27 19.26
N SER A 73 -7.02 19.69 19.63
CA SER A 73 -7.69 19.12 20.80
C SER A 73 -8.14 17.69 20.52
N PHE A 74 -8.36 16.92 21.59
CA PHE A 74 -8.91 15.55 21.49
C PHE A 74 -10.23 15.51 20.70
N ASP A 75 -11.12 16.48 20.96
CA ASP A 75 -12.42 16.56 20.29
C ASP A 75 -12.28 16.94 18.81
N ASP A 76 -11.37 17.87 18.48
CA ASP A 76 -11.09 18.24 17.09
C ASP A 76 -10.54 17.05 16.31
N ILE A 77 -9.59 16.30 16.87
CA ILE A 77 -9.02 15.10 16.24
C ILE A 77 -10.11 14.05 16.01
N ILE A 78 -11.02 13.83 16.97
CA ILE A 78 -12.15 12.90 16.77
C ILE A 78 -13.03 13.37 15.62
N GLN A 79 -13.37 14.65 15.56
CA GLN A 79 -14.22 15.20 14.52
C GLN A 79 -13.55 15.06 13.14
N GLN A 80 -12.28 15.44 13.03
CA GLN A 80 -11.47 15.32 11.82
C GLN A 80 -11.39 13.86 11.35
N MET A 81 -11.04 12.93 12.25
CA MET A 81 -10.89 11.51 11.91
C MET A 81 -12.23 10.84 11.55
N SER A 82 -13.32 11.21 12.23
CA SER A 82 -14.67 10.73 11.94
C SER A 82 -15.12 11.17 10.54
N ALA A 83 -14.81 12.42 10.15
CA ALA A 83 -15.10 12.93 8.82
C ALA A 83 -14.26 12.28 7.72
N ALA A 84 -12.98 11.99 7.99
CA ALA A 84 -12.07 11.39 7.01
C ALA A 84 -12.24 9.87 6.84
N ASN A 85 -12.94 9.20 7.77
CA ASN A 85 -13.18 7.76 7.77
C ASN A 85 -11.88 6.90 7.71
N HIS A 86 -10.81 7.39 8.33
CA HIS A 86 -9.51 6.70 8.42
C HIS A 86 -9.30 6.05 9.79
N SER A 87 -8.89 4.78 9.79
CA SER A 87 -8.65 4.05 11.05
C SER A 87 -7.37 4.49 11.76
N ARG A 88 -6.35 4.92 11.00
CA ARG A 88 -5.04 5.35 11.49
C ARG A 88 -4.58 6.56 10.71
N VAL A 89 -4.02 7.55 11.41
CA VAL A 89 -3.56 8.79 10.81
C VAL A 89 -2.23 9.22 11.43
N PRO A 90 -1.30 9.78 10.64
CA PRO A 90 -0.11 10.41 11.19
C PRO A 90 -0.47 11.61 12.06
N VAL A 91 0.33 11.82 13.10
CA VAL A 91 0.31 13.03 13.92
C VAL A 91 1.60 13.78 13.68
N TYR A 92 1.49 15.06 13.37
CA TYR A 92 2.64 15.92 13.12
C TYR A 92 2.70 17.09 14.10
N ARG A 93 3.88 17.66 14.33
CA ARG A 93 4.03 18.84 15.20
C ARG A 93 3.83 20.15 14.44
N ASP A 94 4.75 20.45 13.52
CA ASP A 94 4.75 21.69 12.74
C ASP A 94 4.34 21.43 11.29
N THR A 95 4.90 20.38 10.69
CA THR A 95 4.65 19.98 9.30
C THR A 95 4.73 18.46 9.18
N LEU A 96 4.29 17.90 8.05
CA LEU A 96 4.43 16.47 7.75
C LEU A 96 5.89 15.98 7.64
N ASP A 97 6.89 16.86 7.74
CA ASP A 97 8.29 16.45 7.90
C ASP A 97 8.63 16.05 9.34
N ASP A 98 7.84 16.49 10.32
CA ASP A 98 7.99 16.15 11.74
C ASP A 98 6.78 15.33 12.22
N VAL A 99 6.70 14.09 11.72
CA VAL A 99 5.71 13.10 12.18
C VAL A 99 6.17 12.51 13.51
N VAL A 100 5.42 12.80 14.57
CA VAL A 100 5.73 12.37 15.94
C VAL A 100 5.15 11.00 16.29
N GLY A 101 4.19 10.52 15.51
CA GLY A 101 3.58 9.20 15.72
C GLY A 101 2.35 8.96 14.85
N ILE A 102 1.61 7.90 15.19
CA ILE A 102 0.34 7.53 14.57
C ILE A 102 -0.72 7.43 15.66
N ILE A 103 -1.94 7.93 15.40
CA ILE A 103 -3.12 7.67 16.24
C ILE A 103 -4.03 6.67 15.56
N HIS A 104 -4.62 5.77 16.35
CA HIS A 104 -5.69 4.90 15.91
C HIS A 104 -7.02 5.39 16.44
N ILE A 105 -8.03 5.47 15.57
CA ILE A 105 -9.37 5.95 15.93
C ILE A 105 -10.03 5.19 17.10
N LYS A 106 -9.73 3.89 17.26
CA LYS A 106 -10.23 3.07 18.36
C LYS A 106 -9.74 3.55 19.73
N ASP A 107 -8.53 4.09 19.78
CA ASP A 107 -7.91 4.53 21.03
C ASP A 107 -8.57 5.85 21.49
N LEU A 108 -9.01 6.68 20.54
CA LEU A 108 -9.85 7.85 20.83
C LEU A 108 -11.23 7.43 21.36
N PHE A 109 -11.92 6.54 20.64
CA PHE A 109 -13.25 6.07 21.05
C PHE A 109 -13.28 5.37 22.41
N ALA A 110 -12.19 4.69 22.80
CA ALA A 110 -12.09 4.03 24.10
C ALA A 110 -12.19 5.00 25.29
N HIS A 111 -11.90 6.29 25.09
CA HIS A 111 -11.91 7.31 26.16
C HIS A 111 -13.23 8.10 26.24
N LEU A 112 -14.08 8.05 25.20
CA LEU A 112 -15.37 8.74 25.17
C LEU A 112 -16.35 8.32 26.30
N PRO A 113 -16.54 7.01 26.60
CA PRO A 113 -17.51 6.61 27.63
C PRO A 113 -17.16 7.12 29.03
N ALA A 114 -15.87 7.34 29.29
CA ALA A 114 -15.37 7.85 30.57
C ALA A 114 -15.43 9.38 30.67
N GLY A 115 -15.75 10.08 29.56
CA GLY A 115 -15.64 11.54 29.48
C GLY A 115 -14.21 12.04 29.69
N ASN A 116 -13.21 11.17 29.50
CA ASN A 116 -11.81 11.50 29.70
C ASN A 116 -11.20 12.01 28.38
N THR A 117 -10.48 13.11 28.44
CA THR A 117 -9.74 13.68 27.32
C THR A 117 -8.25 13.53 27.60
N PRO A 118 -7.66 12.35 27.32
CA PRO A 118 -6.23 12.15 27.53
C PRO A 118 -5.43 13.11 26.66
N SER A 119 -4.22 13.44 27.11
CA SER A 119 -3.25 14.14 26.28
C SER A 119 -2.94 13.29 25.04
N ILE A 120 -2.82 13.95 23.88
CA ILE A 120 -2.56 13.33 22.59
C ILE A 120 -1.28 12.48 22.62
N ASP A 121 -0.25 12.93 23.36
CA ASP A 121 1.01 12.21 23.54
C ASP A 121 0.83 10.79 24.11
N GLN A 122 -0.19 10.58 24.94
CA GLN A 122 -0.49 9.26 25.54
C GLN A 122 -1.14 8.29 24.55
N LEU A 123 -1.67 8.82 23.45
CA LEU A 123 -2.34 8.06 22.39
C LEU A 123 -1.41 7.78 21.21
N LEU A 124 -0.23 8.40 21.18
CA LEU A 124 0.75 8.22 20.11
C LEU A 124 1.30 6.80 20.10
N ARG A 125 1.23 6.17 18.93
CA ARG A 125 1.95 4.94 18.63
C ARG A 125 3.17 5.26 17.77
N PRO A 126 4.26 4.47 17.85
CA PRO A 126 5.45 4.69 17.03
C PRO A 126 5.12 4.69 15.53
N ALA A 127 5.61 5.71 14.82
CA ALA A 127 5.62 5.73 13.36
C ALA A 127 6.84 4.95 12.84
N LEU A 128 6.61 4.03 11.90
CA LEU A 128 7.68 3.31 11.21
C LEU A 128 8.02 4.03 9.91
N PHE A 129 9.32 4.23 9.67
CA PHE A 129 9.81 4.87 8.47
C PHE A 129 10.55 3.87 7.60
N ILE A 130 10.28 3.90 6.30
CA ILE A 130 10.86 3.01 5.30
C ILE A 130 11.40 3.84 4.13
N SER A 131 12.36 3.28 3.40
CA SER A 131 12.81 3.88 2.14
C SER A 131 11.73 3.76 1.07
N PRO A 132 11.43 4.80 0.27
CA PRO A 132 10.48 4.70 -0.84
C PRO A 132 10.84 3.60 -1.85
N ALA A 133 12.14 3.25 -1.96
CA ALA A 133 12.65 2.23 -2.87
C ALA A 133 12.58 0.79 -2.32
N ILE A 134 12.12 0.59 -1.08
CA ILE A 134 11.97 -0.77 -0.52
C ILE A 134 10.93 -1.55 -1.33
N ARG A 135 11.21 -2.82 -1.61
CA ARG A 135 10.30 -3.72 -2.33
C ARG A 135 9.15 -4.14 -1.43
N LEU A 136 7.93 -4.23 -1.98
CA LEU A 136 6.74 -4.52 -1.17
C LEU A 136 6.76 -5.89 -0.49
N LEU A 137 7.32 -6.91 -1.13
CA LEU A 137 7.34 -8.27 -0.60
C LEU A 137 8.32 -8.48 0.56
N ILE A 138 9.15 -7.48 0.89
CA ILE A 138 10.13 -7.55 2.00
C ILE A 138 9.88 -6.47 3.06
N LEU A 139 8.73 -5.80 2.98
CA LEU A 139 8.27 -4.87 4.02
C LEU A 139 7.98 -5.59 5.33
#